data_AF-A0A955Z7E6-F1
#
_entry.id   AF-A0A955Z7E6-F1
#
_cell.length_a   1.000
_cell.length_b   1.000
_cell.length_c   1.000
_cell.angle_alpha   90.00
_cell.angle_beta   90.00
_cell.angle_gamma   90.00
#
_symmetry.space_group_name_H-M   'P 1'
#
loop_
_entity.id
_entity.type
_entity.pdbx_description
1 polymer ?
#
loop_
_entity_poly.entity_id
_entity_poly.type
_entity_poly.pdbx_seq_one_letter_code
_entity_poly.pdbx_strand_id
1 'polypeptide(L)'
;VLDALARRYPIGKALVEGGLANTAVVGGGQDCVARFLRDTSSADAVLRQASTLVHECGHFFDLGEGQAANNADVYVFRPDLKLTCQDGDTTDRGGKTFARSLLRQDAYYSKRVACGGQPKQGCDIYADIYLDGSATDGQFQSGDQGYDSLLEEAAQYINSLATSWSFEDSYTSTRSSERDGILTFIWYMERYLKLAREKYPSTYELIAKDECWRKTALTIYDRGQFYLKLAANAPNLGIDDAAIRTLADDPTLKAEIDELRKLQGCK
;
A
#
# COMPACT_ATOMS: atom_id res chain seq x y z
N VAL A 1 -13.20 6.06 18.44
CA VAL A 1 -12.87 5.20 17.29
C VAL A 1 -12.42 3.80 17.70
N LEU A 2 -11.48 3.66 18.66
CA LEU A 2 -10.96 2.36 19.10
C LEU A 2 -12.05 1.36 19.53
N ASP A 3 -13.06 1.78 20.29
CA ASP A 3 -14.17 0.90 20.70
C ASP A 3 -15.01 0.41 19.50
N ALA A 4 -15.16 1.26 18.48
CA ALA A 4 -15.88 0.90 17.26
C ALA A 4 -15.07 -0.12 16.45
N LEU A 5 -13.76 0.12 16.30
CA LEU A 5 -12.82 -0.83 15.69
C LEU A 5 -12.81 -2.15 16.45
N ALA A 6 -12.75 -2.13 17.79
CA ALA A 6 -12.81 -3.33 18.63
C ALA A 6 -14.03 -4.22 18.31
N ARG A 7 -15.15 -3.59 17.97
CA ARG A 7 -16.40 -4.28 17.71
C ARG A 7 -16.54 -4.78 16.27
N ARG A 8 -16.06 -4.02 15.29
CA ARG A 8 -16.30 -4.32 13.86
C ARG A 8 -15.07 -4.81 13.10
N TYR A 9 -13.88 -4.35 13.48
CA TYR A 9 -12.61 -4.76 12.88
C TYR A 9 -11.48 -4.76 13.93
N PRO A 10 -11.40 -5.78 14.80
CA PRO A 10 -10.40 -5.84 15.87
C PRO A 10 -8.95 -5.76 15.40
N ILE A 11 -8.67 -6.20 14.17
CA ILE A 11 -7.36 -6.04 13.54
C ILE A 11 -7.02 -4.56 13.37
N GLY A 12 -7.95 -3.75 12.83
CA GLY A 12 -7.75 -2.30 12.71
C GLY A 12 -7.54 -1.61 14.05
N LYS A 13 -8.20 -2.08 15.13
CA LYS A 13 -7.90 -1.59 16.49
C LYS A 13 -6.44 -1.85 16.84
N ALA A 14 -5.96 -3.08 16.64
CA ALA A 14 -4.58 -3.43 16.98
C ALA A 14 -3.56 -2.62 16.16
N LEU A 15 -3.84 -2.33 14.89
CA LEU A 15 -2.99 -1.48 14.06
C LEU A 15 -2.94 -0.04 14.58
N VAL A 16 -4.09 0.53 14.95
CA VAL A 16 -4.14 1.88 15.54
C VAL A 16 -3.42 1.92 16.89
N GLU A 17 -3.61 0.92 17.76
CA GLU A 17 -2.90 0.83 19.04
C GLU A 17 -1.38 0.71 18.85
N GLY A 18 -0.93 -0.05 17.85
CA GLY A 18 0.48 -0.15 17.48
C GLY A 18 1.04 1.19 16.99
N GLY A 19 0.32 1.92 16.13
CA GLY A 19 0.73 3.24 15.68
C GLY A 19 0.80 4.27 16.82
N LEU A 20 -0.16 4.23 17.74
CA LEU A 20 -0.18 5.10 18.94
C LEU A 20 0.99 4.81 19.89
N ALA A 21 1.53 3.59 19.90
CA ALA A 21 2.72 3.26 20.68
C ALA A 21 4.02 3.78 20.05
N ASN A 22 3.99 4.19 18.79
CA ASN A 22 5.15 4.57 17.98
C ASN A 22 5.04 6.04 17.51
N THR A 23 5.02 7.00 18.45
CA THR A 23 4.89 8.43 18.11
C THR A 23 6.21 9.11 17.73
N ALA A 24 7.35 8.48 18.01
CA ALA A 24 8.68 9.04 17.77
C ALA A 24 9.17 8.88 16.31
N VAL A 25 8.56 7.98 15.54
CA VAL A 25 8.97 7.65 14.16
C VAL A 25 8.62 8.72 13.14
N VAL A 26 7.54 9.46 13.36
CA VAL A 26 7.09 10.51 12.45
C VAL A 26 7.35 11.86 13.11
N GLY A 27 8.22 12.67 12.50
CA GLY A 27 8.71 13.92 13.07
C GLY A 27 7.60 14.78 13.69
N GLY A 28 7.84 15.25 14.92
CA GLY A 28 6.91 16.08 15.69
C GLY A 28 6.30 15.43 16.93
N GLY A 29 6.51 14.13 17.17
CA GLY A 29 6.07 13.44 18.39
C GLY A 29 4.55 13.37 18.56
N GLN A 30 3.80 13.69 17.49
CA GLN A 30 2.34 13.67 17.49
C GLN A 30 1.84 12.25 17.29
N ASP A 31 0.80 11.88 18.02
CA ASP A 31 0.13 10.61 17.80
C ASP A 31 -0.65 10.62 16.47
N CYS A 32 -0.71 9.48 15.80
CA CYS A 32 -1.34 9.34 14.49
C CYS A 32 -2.85 9.70 14.52
N VAL A 33 -3.54 9.46 15.63
CA VAL A 33 -4.97 9.79 15.74
C VAL A 33 -5.17 11.30 15.79
N ALA A 34 -4.40 12.02 16.60
CA ALA A 34 -4.44 13.48 16.69
C ALA A 34 -4.07 14.15 15.36
N ARG A 35 -3.18 13.53 14.58
CA ARG A 35 -2.76 14.04 13.27
C ARG A 35 -3.82 13.86 12.18
N PHE A 36 -4.53 12.74 12.18
CA PHE A 36 -5.37 12.33 11.04
C PHE A 36 -6.88 12.31 11.32
N LEU A 37 -7.32 12.36 12.59
CA LEU A 37 -8.73 12.56 12.92
C LEU A 37 -9.06 14.06 12.89
N ARG A 38 -9.72 14.52 11.83
CA ARG A 38 -10.01 15.95 11.61
C ARG A 38 -11.45 16.33 11.92
N ASP A 39 -12.42 15.50 11.52
CA ASP A 39 -13.84 15.80 11.74
C ASP A 39 -14.40 15.00 12.92
N THR A 40 -14.59 15.68 14.05
CA THR A 40 -15.18 15.12 15.27
C THR A 40 -16.60 15.63 15.53
N SER A 41 -17.27 16.17 14.50
CA SER A 41 -18.59 16.80 14.63
C SER A 41 -19.71 15.83 15.02
N SER A 42 -19.54 14.54 14.70
CA SER A 42 -20.50 13.48 15.02
C SER A 42 -19.82 12.12 15.07
N ALA A 43 -20.49 11.12 15.65
CA ALA A 43 -20.00 9.74 15.65
C ALA A 43 -19.79 9.22 14.23
N ASP A 44 -20.73 9.49 13.32
CA ASP A 44 -20.65 9.07 11.92
C ASP A 44 -19.50 9.75 11.16
N ALA A 45 -19.22 11.04 11.44
CA ALA A 45 -18.04 11.72 10.92
C ALA A 45 -16.72 11.09 11.38
N VAL A 46 -16.64 10.68 12.64
CA VAL A 46 -15.47 9.95 13.18
C VAL A 46 -15.35 8.57 12.53
N LEU A 47 -16.45 7.84 12.36
CA LEU A 47 -16.44 6.50 11.76
C LEU A 47 -16.05 6.53 10.28
N ARG A 48 -16.44 7.55 9.52
CA ARG A 48 -15.97 7.75 8.13
C ARG A 48 -14.47 7.92 7.99
N GLN A 49 -13.78 8.35 9.05
CA GLN A 49 -12.32 8.50 9.08
C GLN A 49 -11.61 7.27 9.66
N ALA A 50 -12.34 6.22 10.05
CA ALA A 50 -11.74 5.03 10.62
C ALA A 50 -10.75 4.35 9.67
N SER A 51 -11.04 4.32 8.36
CA SER A 51 -10.11 3.75 7.36
C SER A 51 -8.82 4.56 7.26
N THR A 52 -8.92 5.88 7.16
CA THR A 52 -7.76 6.79 7.21
C THR A 52 -6.95 6.59 8.50
N LEU A 53 -7.59 6.47 9.64
CA LEU A 53 -6.88 6.23 10.90
C LEU A 53 -6.15 4.89 10.92
N VAL A 54 -6.77 3.82 10.43
CA VAL A 54 -6.11 2.52 10.34
C VAL A 54 -4.93 2.55 9.36
N HIS A 55 -5.08 3.22 8.22
CA HIS A 55 -4.03 3.43 7.23
C HIS A 55 -2.83 4.17 7.82
N GLU A 56 -3.08 5.36 8.35
CA GLU A 56 -2.04 6.28 8.78
C GLU A 56 -1.38 5.83 10.08
N CYS A 57 -2.13 5.22 11.00
CA CYS A 57 -1.51 4.59 12.17
C CYS A 57 -0.78 3.29 11.80
N GLY A 58 -1.18 2.61 10.71
CA GLY A 58 -0.45 1.47 10.16
C GLY A 58 0.97 1.84 9.74
N HIS A 59 1.12 2.95 9.00
CA HIS A 59 2.43 3.55 8.68
C HIS A 59 3.31 3.74 9.93
N PHE A 60 2.75 4.31 11.00
CA PHE A 60 3.49 4.56 12.24
C PHE A 60 3.91 3.25 12.91
N PHE A 61 3.04 2.24 12.86
CA PHE A 61 3.33 0.95 13.46
C PHE A 61 4.47 0.24 12.71
N ASP A 62 4.38 0.19 11.38
CA ASP A 62 5.37 -0.45 10.51
C ASP A 62 6.74 0.23 10.65
N LEU A 63 6.79 1.58 10.65
CA LEU A 63 8.01 2.34 10.91
C LEU A 63 8.59 2.08 12.30
N GLY A 64 7.73 1.99 13.33
CA GLY A 64 8.17 1.77 14.72
C GLY A 64 8.81 0.41 14.92
N GLU A 65 8.15 -0.62 14.37
CA GLU A 65 8.68 -1.97 14.36
C GLU A 65 9.95 -2.08 13.51
N GLY A 66 10.01 -1.36 12.38
CA GLY A 66 11.20 -1.29 11.52
C GLY A 66 12.40 -0.71 12.25
N GLN A 67 12.23 0.43 12.94
CA GLN A 67 13.29 1.02 13.77
C GLN A 67 13.76 0.07 14.87
N ALA A 68 12.83 -0.61 15.55
CA ALA A 68 13.17 -1.61 16.58
C ALA A 68 13.89 -2.84 16.01
N ALA A 69 13.70 -3.12 14.72
CA ALA A 69 14.30 -4.23 13.99
C ALA A 69 15.55 -3.84 13.18
N ASN A 70 16.34 -2.87 13.66
CA ASN A 70 17.54 -2.35 12.98
C ASN A 70 17.24 -1.70 11.61
N ASN A 71 16.20 -0.87 11.54
CA ASN A 71 15.72 -0.21 10.33
C ASN A 71 15.34 -1.21 9.22
N ALA A 72 14.68 -2.31 9.61
CA ALA A 72 14.14 -3.29 8.67
C ALA A 72 12.86 -2.78 7.99
N ASP A 73 12.52 -3.40 6.85
CA ASP A 73 11.25 -3.22 6.17
C ASP A 73 10.19 -4.10 6.84
N VAL A 74 9.31 -3.51 7.66
CA VAL A 74 8.29 -4.25 8.43
C VAL A 74 6.90 -4.00 7.87
N TYR A 75 6.11 -5.08 7.80
CA TYR A 75 4.71 -5.07 7.36
C TYR A 75 3.85 -5.77 8.41
N VAL A 76 3.04 -5.01 9.15
CA VAL A 76 2.09 -5.56 10.14
C VAL A 76 0.69 -5.67 9.54
N PHE A 77 0.26 -6.90 9.27
CA PHE A 77 -1.07 -7.17 8.69
C PHE A 77 -2.14 -7.48 9.73
N ARG A 78 -1.72 -8.10 10.84
CA ARG A 78 -2.51 -8.49 12.01
C ARG A 78 -1.55 -8.89 13.13
N PRO A 79 -1.99 -8.96 14.40
CA PRO A 79 -1.10 -9.20 15.54
C PRO A 79 -0.23 -10.47 15.44
N ASP A 80 -0.68 -11.49 14.72
CA ASP A 80 0.00 -12.76 14.51
C ASP A 80 0.60 -12.93 13.09
N LEU A 81 0.55 -11.88 12.25
CA LEU A 81 1.17 -11.87 10.93
C LEU A 81 1.92 -10.55 10.72
N LYS A 82 3.22 -10.63 10.99
CA LYS A 82 4.20 -9.59 10.71
C LYS A 82 5.29 -10.19 9.83
N LEU A 83 5.70 -9.45 8.80
CA LEU A 83 6.83 -9.81 7.94
C LEU A 83 7.90 -8.73 8.06
N THR A 84 9.16 -9.12 8.04
CA THR A 84 10.30 -8.24 8.28
C THR A 84 11.39 -8.58 7.27
N CYS A 85 11.55 -7.74 6.27
CA CYS A 85 12.53 -7.88 5.21
C CYS A 85 13.64 -6.84 5.35
N GLN A 86 14.64 -6.91 4.47
CA GLN A 86 15.81 -6.04 4.50
C GLN A 86 16.15 -5.58 3.08
N ASP A 87 16.83 -4.44 3.01
CA ASP A 87 17.39 -3.86 1.79
C ASP A 87 16.33 -3.52 0.72
N GLY A 88 15.09 -3.22 1.12
CA GLY A 88 14.00 -2.99 0.18
C GLY A 88 13.96 -1.61 -0.47
N ASP A 89 14.62 -0.62 0.11
CA ASP A 89 14.74 0.73 -0.46
C ASP A 89 15.73 0.76 -1.66
N THR A 90 15.94 1.94 -2.26
CA THR A 90 16.84 2.12 -3.39
C THR A 90 18.31 2.04 -3.00
N THR A 91 19.18 1.74 -3.97
CA THR A 91 20.62 1.64 -3.75
C THR A 91 21.23 2.89 -3.13
N ASP A 92 20.77 4.07 -3.53
CA ASP A 92 21.29 5.35 -3.03
C ASP A 92 20.76 5.69 -1.63
N ARG A 93 19.75 4.93 -1.17
CA ARG A 93 19.12 5.03 0.15
C ARG A 93 19.48 3.85 1.05
N GLY A 94 20.47 3.05 0.66
CA GLY A 94 21.00 1.95 1.47
C GLY A 94 20.32 0.59 1.24
N GLY A 95 19.37 0.49 0.32
CA GLY A 95 18.75 -0.77 -0.08
C GLY A 95 19.34 -1.37 -1.37
N LYS A 96 18.59 -2.26 -2.00
CA LYS A 96 19.00 -3.06 -3.17
C LYS A 96 17.99 -3.04 -4.32
N THR A 97 16.99 -2.17 -4.24
CA THR A 97 15.96 -2.03 -5.28
C THR A 97 16.14 -0.73 -6.07
N PHE A 98 15.25 -0.44 -7.01
CA PHE A 98 15.26 0.78 -7.81
C PHE A 98 14.09 1.71 -7.44
N ALA A 99 14.20 2.99 -7.76
CA ALA A 99 13.16 3.97 -7.42
C ALA A 99 11.84 3.64 -8.14
N ARG A 100 10.73 3.65 -7.40
CA ARG A 100 9.39 3.41 -7.96
C ARG A 100 8.99 4.44 -9.02
N SER A 101 9.55 5.66 -9.00
CA SER A 101 9.37 6.68 -10.04
C SER A 101 9.77 6.21 -11.44
N LEU A 102 10.66 5.21 -11.56
CA LEU A 102 11.05 4.62 -12.84
C LEU A 102 9.90 3.90 -13.57
N LEU A 103 8.82 3.56 -12.86
CA LEU A 103 7.58 3.06 -13.48
C LEU A 103 7.02 4.06 -14.51
N ARG A 104 7.29 5.36 -14.38
CA ARG A 104 6.86 6.37 -15.37
C ARG A 104 7.50 6.19 -16.76
N GLN A 105 8.55 5.39 -16.84
CA GLN A 105 9.32 5.15 -18.07
C GLN A 105 8.98 3.80 -18.72
N ASP A 106 8.10 3.01 -18.13
CA ASP A 106 7.65 1.74 -18.71
C ASP A 106 6.57 1.94 -19.79
N ALA A 107 6.24 0.87 -20.51
CA ALA A 107 5.21 0.90 -21.55
C ALA A 107 3.77 0.99 -21.00
N TYR A 108 3.58 0.79 -19.69
CA TYR A 108 2.28 0.74 -19.03
C TYR A 108 1.85 2.09 -18.46
N TYR A 109 2.78 3.02 -18.21
CA TYR A 109 2.48 4.35 -17.67
C TYR A 109 1.50 5.12 -18.54
N SER A 110 1.60 4.99 -19.88
CA SER A 110 0.69 5.63 -20.83
C SER A 110 -0.77 5.14 -20.70
N LYS A 111 -1.01 3.96 -20.10
CA LYS A 111 -2.36 3.41 -19.89
C LYS A 111 -3.12 4.15 -18.81
N ARG A 112 -2.43 4.78 -17.86
CA ARG A 112 -3.02 5.62 -16.81
C ARG A 112 -1.96 6.58 -16.26
N VAL A 113 -1.84 7.73 -16.90
CA VAL A 113 -0.87 8.78 -16.51
C VAL A 113 -1.32 9.52 -15.26
N ALA A 114 -0.38 10.15 -14.57
CA ALA A 114 -0.64 10.97 -13.40
C ALA A 114 -1.65 12.10 -13.67
N CYS A 115 -2.41 12.49 -12.64
CA CYS A 115 -3.46 13.50 -12.77
C CYS A 115 -2.93 14.95 -12.86
N GLY A 116 -1.65 15.20 -12.56
CA GLY A 116 -1.07 16.54 -12.56
C GLY A 116 -1.63 17.41 -11.44
N GLY A 117 -1.97 16.81 -10.29
CA GLY A 117 -2.53 17.50 -9.13
C GLY A 117 -4.01 17.87 -9.26
N GLN A 118 -4.68 17.41 -10.33
CA GLN A 118 -6.11 17.66 -10.57
C GLN A 118 -6.85 16.33 -10.73
N PRO A 119 -7.32 15.71 -9.63
CA PRO A 119 -8.02 14.43 -9.66
C PRO A 119 -9.19 14.46 -10.65
N LYS A 120 -9.17 13.55 -11.63
CA LYS A 120 -10.24 13.35 -12.61
C LYS A 120 -10.34 11.87 -12.98
N GLN A 121 -11.48 11.48 -13.53
CA GLN A 121 -11.66 10.12 -14.03
C GLN A 121 -10.64 9.80 -15.14
N GLY A 122 -10.11 8.57 -15.13
CA GLY A 122 -9.18 8.10 -16.16
C GLY A 122 -7.71 8.52 -15.99
N CYS A 123 -7.36 9.22 -14.91
CA CYS A 123 -5.95 9.46 -14.55
C CYS A 123 -5.60 8.84 -13.20
N ASP A 124 -4.31 8.69 -12.95
CA ASP A 124 -3.76 8.10 -11.75
C ASP A 124 -3.52 9.17 -10.68
N ILE A 125 -4.39 9.23 -9.67
CA ILE A 125 -4.27 10.16 -8.54
C ILE A 125 -3.09 9.80 -7.62
N TYR A 126 -2.66 8.54 -7.64
CA TYR A 126 -1.57 8.03 -6.82
C TYR A 126 -0.22 8.37 -7.45
N ALA A 127 -0.12 8.34 -8.78
CA ALA A 127 1.14 8.63 -9.47
C ALA A 127 1.70 10.04 -9.17
N ASP A 128 0.84 11.02 -8.87
CA ASP A 128 1.27 12.38 -8.49
C ASP A 128 2.02 12.43 -7.15
N ILE A 129 1.90 11.40 -6.31
CA ILE A 129 2.53 11.29 -4.98
C ILE A 129 3.54 10.16 -4.94
N TYR A 130 3.19 8.99 -5.47
CA TYR A 130 3.95 7.76 -5.29
C TYR A 130 4.91 7.48 -6.43
N LEU A 131 4.71 8.10 -7.60
CA LEU A 131 5.63 7.98 -8.73
C LEU A 131 6.26 9.33 -9.08
N ASP A 132 6.15 10.34 -8.22
CA ASP A 132 6.67 11.68 -8.47
C ASP A 132 8.20 11.71 -8.56
N GLY A 133 8.74 12.88 -8.89
CA GLY A 133 10.18 13.07 -8.86
C GLY A 133 10.98 12.40 -9.99
N SER A 134 12.29 12.34 -9.75
CA SER A 134 13.28 11.75 -10.66
C SER A 134 14.47 11.21 -9.85
N ALA A 135 14.64 9.88 -9.90
CA ALA A 135 15.68 9.15 -9.17
C ALA A 135 17.14 9.58 -9.44
N THR A 136 17.39 10.53 -10.36
CA THR A 136 18.71 10.96 -10.80
C THR A 136 18.98 12.46 -10.58
N ASP A 137 18.03 13.23 -10.04
CA ASP A 137 18.17 14.69 -9.91
C ASP A 137 18.76 15.16 -8.56
N GLY A 138 18.94 14.22 -7.62
CA GLY A 138 19.52 14.48 -6.30
C GLY A 138 18.60 15.23 -5.33
N GLN A 139 17.32 15.40 -5.66
CA GLN A 139 16.29 15.93 -4.76
C GLN A 139 15.39 14.80 -4.33
N PHE A 140 15.22 14.60 -3.02
CA PHE A 140 14.31 13.55 -2.56
C PHE A 140 12.85 13.90 -2.86
N GLN A 141 12.19 13.02 -3.57
CA GLN A 141 10.74 12.95 -3.71
C GLN A 141 10.22 11.57 -3.30
N SER A 142 8.91 11.47 -3.08
CA SER A 142 8.28 10.24 -2.59
C SER A 142 8.46 9.07 -3.56
N GLY A 143 8.53 9.34 -4.86
CA GLY A 143 8.82 8.36 -5.91
C GLY A 143 10.26 7.83 -5.94
N ASP A 144 11.18 8.40 -5.17
CA ASP A 144 12.58 7.93 -5.09
C ASP A 144 12.78 6.76 -4.14
N GLN A 145 11.72 6.32 -3.48
CA GLN A 145 11.73 5.16 -2.59
C GLN A 145 11.64 3.85 -3.38
N GLY A 146 12.11 2.77 -2.76
CA GLY A 146 12.21 1.44 -3.36
C GLY A 146 10.91 0.62 -3.37
N TYR A 147 11.08 -0.68 -3.61
CA TYR A 147 10.01 -1.66 -3.62
C TYR A 147 9.34 -1.83 -2.26
N ASP A 148 10.11 -1.69 -1.19
CA ASP A 148 9.63 -1.68 0.20
C ASP A 148 8.42 -0.77 0.39
N SER A 149 8.55 0.48 -0.06
CA SER A 149 7.54 1.53 0.10
C SER A 149 6.30 1.30 -0.77
N LEU A 150 6.42 0.55 -1.88
CA LEU A 150 5.26 0.14 -2.68
C LEU A 150 4.46 -0.94 -1.96
N LEU A 151 5.15 -1.91 -1.35
CA LEU A 151 4.52 -2.97 -0.57
C LEU A 151 3.87 -2.42 0.70
N GLU A 152 4.52 -1.47 1.34
CA GLU A 152 4.07 -0.84 2.58
C GLU A 152 2.72 -0.12 2.31
N GLU A 153 2.68 0.75 1.31
CA GLU A 153 1.48 1.47 0.93
C GLU A 153 0.34 0.52 0.48
N ALA A 154 0.68 -0.55 -0.26
CA ALA A 154 -0.27 -1.58 -0.63
C ALA A 154 -0.88 -2.27 0.60
N ALA A 155 -0.06 -2.56 1.62
CA ALA A 155 -0.52 -3.14 2.88
C ALA A 155 -1.48 -2.18 3.61
N GLN A 156 -1.19 -0.88 3.63
CA GLN A 156 -2.08 0.08 4.26
C GLN A 156 -3.41 0.23 3.53
N TYR A 157 -3.43 0.28 2.20
CA TYR A 157 -4.71 0.28 1.45
C TYR A 157 -5.54 -1.00 1.67
N ILE A 158 -4.88 -2.16 1.86
CA ILE A 158 -5.57 -3.39 2.25
C ILE A 158 -6.27 -3.23 3.60
N ASN A 159 -5.56 -2.67 4.58
CA ASN A 159 -6.11 -2.40 5.91
C ASN A 159 -7.23 -1.34 5.86
N SER A 160 -7.10 -0.33 4.99
CA SER A 160 -8.14 0.68 4.74
C SER A 160 -9.41 0.06 4.18
N LEU A 161 -9.32 -0.75 3.12
CA LEU A 161 -10.51 -1.38 2.52
C LEU A 161 -11.19 -2.33 3.51
N ALA A 162 -10.42 -3.13 4.25
CA ALA A 162 -10.96 -4.00 5.29
C ALA A 162 -11.75 -3.20 6.34
N THR A 163 -11.23 -2.03 6.70
CA THR A 163 -11.90 -1.10 7.62
C THR A 163 -13.15 -0.52 6.99
N SER A 164 -13.07 0.09 5.80
CA SER A 164 -14.22 0.71 5.13
C SER A 164 -15.34 -0.29 4.85
N TRP A 165 -15.00 -1.54 4.52
CA TRP A 165 -15.98 -2.62 4.39
C TRP A 165 -16.66 -2.95 5.71
N SER A 166 -15.93 -2.94 6.83
CA SER A 166 -16.48 -3.16 8.17
C SER A 166 -17.38 -2.00 8.66
N PHE A 167 -17.29 -0.85 8.01
CA PHE A 167 -18.08 0.36 8.30
C PHE A 167 -18.85 0.85 7.07
N GLU A 168 -19.25 -0.05 6.16
CA GLU A 168 -19.90 0.29 4.88
C GLU A 168 -21.15 1.18 5.06
N ASP A 169 -21.88 0.99 6.15
CA ASP A 169 -23.05 1.81 6.53
C ASP A 169 -22.74 3.30 6.72
N SER A 170 -21.52 3.65 7.12
CA SER A 170 -21.05 5.04 7.20
C SER A 170 -20.72 5.67 5.83
N TYR A 171 -20.69 4.87 4.75
CA TYR A 171 -20.43 5.32 3.37
C TYR A 171 -21.70 5.45 2.53
N THR A 172 -22.90 5.39 3.10
CA THR A 172 -24.16 5.45 2.32
C THR A 172 -24.32 6.69 1.42
N SER A 173 -23.76 7.83 1.83
CA SER A 173 -23.83 9.12 1.08
C SER A 173 -22.48 9.67 0.63
N THR A 174 -21.40 8.88 0.77
CA THR A 174 -20.03 9.31 0.43
C THR A 174 -19.33 8.19 -0.33
N ARG A 175 -18.28 8.53 -1.09
CA ARG A 175 -17.44 7.54 -1.77
C ARG A 175 -16.03 7.58 -1.21
N SER A 176 -15.37 6.43 -1.22
CA SER A 176 -13.95 6.30 -0.90
C SER A 176 -13.22 5.61 -2.05
N SER A 177 -11.91 5.84 -2.17
CA SER A 177 -11.05 5.27 -3.20
C SER A 177 -10.30 4.02 -2.76
N GLU A 178 -10.77 3.31 -1.73
CA GLU A 178 -10.01 2.20 -1.12
C GLU A 178 -9.78 1.04 -2.09
N ARG A 179 -10.78 0.66 -2.89
CA ARG A 179 -10.61 -0.35 -3.95
C ARG A 179 -9.66 0.16 -5.04
N ASP A 180 -9.76 1.43 -5.43
CA ASP A 180 -8.87 2.07 -6.40
C ASP A 180 -7.41 2.03 -5.93
N GLY A 181 -7.17 2.27 -4.62
CA GLY A 181 -5.86 2.23 -4.00
C GLY A 181 -5.23 0.86 -4.11
N ILE A 182 -5.89 -0.18 -3.57
CA ILE A 182 -5.38 -1.56 -3.66
C ILE A 182 -5.09 -1.96 -5.11
N LEU A 183 -6.03 -1.70 -6.02
CA LEU A 183 -5.85 -2.06 -7.43
C LEU A 183 -4.67 -1.32 -8.08
N THR A 184 -4.49 -0.03 -7.77
CA THR A 184 -3.35 0.75 -8.28
C THR A 184 -2.04 0.20 -7.76
N PHE A 185 -1.94 -0.08 -6.46
CA PHE A 185 -0.70 -0.58 -5.88
C PHE A 185 -0.38 -2.02 -6.29
N ILE A 186 -1.39 -2.89 -6.49
CA ILE A 186 -1.17 -4.19 -7.14
C ILE A 186 -0.63 -3.99 -8.55
N TRP A 187 -1.23 -3.09 -9.34
CA TRP A 187 -0.77 -2.81 -10.69
C TRP A 187 0.67 -2.27 -10.70
N TYR A 188 1.05 -1.43 -9.73
CA TYR A 188 2.42 -0.96 -9.54
C TYR A 188 3.37 -2.09 -9.16
N MET A 189 2.98 -2.96 -8.23
CA MET A 189 3.78 -4.13 -7.85
C MET A 189 4.10 -5.01 -9.06
N GLU A 190 3.10 -5.33 -9.88
CA GLU A 190 3.28 -6.16 -11.06
C GLU A 190 4.18 -5.49 -12.10
N ARG A 191 3.98 -4.19 -12.36
CA ARG A 191 4.85 -3.41 -13.26
C ARG A 191 6.28 -3.34 -12.75
N TYR A 192 6.46 -3.19 -11.44
CA TYR A 192 7.76 -3.15 -10.80
C TYR A 192 8.49 -4.47 -10.97
N LEU A 193 7.82 -5.59 -10.71
CA LEU A 193 8.39 -6.93 -10.93
C LEU A 193 8.78 -7.15 -12.40
N LYS A 194 7.90 -6.76 -13.33
CA LYS A 194 8.20 -6.87 -14.77
C LYS A 194 9.43 -6.03 -15.15
N LEU A 195 9.48 -4.78 -14.72
CA LEU A 195 10.61 -3.89 -14.98
C LEU A 195 11.89 -4.41 -14.33
N ALA A 196 11.79 -4.96 -13.11
CA ALA A 196 12.90 -5.61 -12.43
C ALA A 196 13.44 -6.78 -13.25
N ARG A 197 12.56 -7.67 -13.73
CA ARG A 197 12.94 -8.83 -14.53
C ARG A 197 13.65 -8.45 -15.83
N GLU A 198 13.22 -7.37 -16.45
CA GLU A 198 13.72 -6.93 -17.76
C GLU A 198 14.97 -6.07 -17.70
N LYS A 199 15.10 -5.21 -16.66
CA LYS A 199 16.14 -4.17 -16.62
C LYS A 199 16.94 -4.12 -15.32
N TYR A 200 16.45 -4.68 -14.22
CA TYR A 200 17.11 -4.66 -12.92
C TYR A 200 17.23 -6.09 -12.34
N PRO A 201 18.00 -6.99 -12.98
CA PRO A 201 18.03 -8.41 -12.64
C PRO A 201 18.46 -8.67 -11.19
N SER A 202 19.33 -7.84 -10.61
CA SER A 202 19.70 -7.96 -9.18
C SER A 202 18.53 -7.65 -8.23
N THR A 203 17.69 -6.66 -8.58
CA THR A 203 16.47 -6.36 -7.83
C THR A 203 15.45 -7.48 -7.98
N TYR A 204 15.27 -8.01 -9.19
CA TYR A 204 14.40 -9.17 -9.40
C TYR A 204 14.90 -10.39 -8.64
N GLU A 205 16.21 -10.63 -8.62
CA GLU A 205 16.82 -11.71 -7.85
C GLU A 205 16.57 -11.56 -6.35
N LEU A 206 16.74 -10.36 -5.79
CA LEU A 206 16.38 -10.07 -4.40
C LEU A 206 14.91 -10.45 -4.15
N ILE A 207 13.99 -9.89 -4.91
CA ILE A 207 12.55 -10.07 -4.66
C ILE A 207 12.12 -11.53 -4.88
N ALA A 208 12.61 -12.16 -5.94
CA ALA A 208 12.16 -13.48 -6.36
C ALA A 208 12.83 -14.62 -5.59
N LYS A 209 14.10 -14.48 -5.16
CA LYS A 209 14.83 -15.55 -4.47
C LYS A 209 14.83 -15.40 -2.96
N ASP A 210 14.81 -14.18 -2.42
CA ASP A 210 14.66 -13.98 -0.98
C ASP A 210 13.26 -14.41 -0.54
N GLU A 211 13.19 -15.31 0.46
CA GLU A 211 11.92 -15.83 0.93
C GLU A 211 11.06 -14.75 1.59
N CYS A 212 11.67 -13.79 2.30
CA CYS A 212 10.91 -12.72 2.92
C CYS A 212 10.22 -11.85 1.88
N TRP A 213 10.96 -11.36 0.89
CA TRP A 213 10.40 -10.49 -0.15
C TRP A 213 9.32 -11.19 -0.96
N ARG A 214 9.59 -12.43 -1.40
CA ARG A 214 8.63 -13.23 -2.15
C ARG A 214 7.35 -13.49 -1.34
N LYS A 215 7.49 -13.91 -0.07
CA LYS A 215 6.34 -14.17 0.81
C LYS A 215 5.56 -12.88 1.08
N THR A 216 6.23 -11.75 1.26
CA THR A 216 5.58 -10.46 1.51
C THR A 216 4.78 -10.00 0.31
N ALA A 217 5.37 -10.01 -0.89
CA ALA A 217 4.68 -9.65 -2.13
C ALA A 217 3.44 -10.52 -2.38
N LEU A 218 3.57 -11.85 -2.20
CA LEU A 218 2.45 -12.78 -2.34
C LEU A 218 1.38 -12.59 -1.26
N THR A 219 1.78 -12.32 -0.02
CA THR A 219 0.85 -12.07 1.09
C THR A 219 0.02 -10.81 0.83
N ILE A 220 0.66 -9.73 0.37
CA ILE A 220 -0.01 -8.48 0.02
C ILE A 220 -0.97 -8.70 -1.15
N TYR A 221 -0.48 -9.29 -2.24
CA TYR A 221 -1.31 -9.55 -3.42
C TYR A 221 -2.55 -10.39 -3.08
N ASP A 222 -2.36 -11.50 -2.34
CA ASP A 222 -3.45 -12.42 -2.01
C ASP A 222 -4.46 -11.79 -1.04
N ARG A 223 -4.00 -11.04 -0.05
CA ARG A 223 -4.88 -10.29 0.87
C ARG A 223 -5.63 -9.19 0.13
N GLY A 224 -4.97 -8.48 -0.79
CA GLY A 224 -5.60 -7.47 -1.65
C GLY A 224 -6.72 -8.07 -2.48
N GLN A 225 -6.45 -9.17 -3.20
CA GLN A 225 -7.48 -9.89 -3.98
C GLN A 225 -8.62 -10.39 -3.09
N PHE A 226 -8.32 -10.87 -1.88
CA PHE A 226 -9.34 -11.31 -0.92
C PHE A 226 -10.29 -10.18 -0.53
N TYR A 227 -9.79 -9.02 -0.09
CA TYR A 227 -10.64 -7.91 0.32
C TYR A 227 -11.35 -7.23 -0.86
N LEU A 228 -10.72 -7.14 -2.03
CA LEU A 228 -11.38 -6.70 -3.26
C LEU A 228 -12.59 -7.58 -3.60
N LYS A 229 -12.48 -8.90 -3.40
CA LYS A 229 -13.60 -9.84 -3.58
C LYS A 229 -14.69 -9.65 -2.53
N LEU A 230 -14.33 -9.46 -1.26
CA LEU A 230 -15.32 -9.22 -0.19
C LEU A 230 -16.10 -7.91 -0.41
N ALA A 231 -15.42 -6.85 -0.84
CA ALA A 231 -15.99 -5.53 -1.08
C ALA A 231 -16.58 -5.36 -2.49
N ALA A 232 -16.74 -6.43 -3.27
CA ALA A 232 -17.20 -6.34 -4.66
C ALA A 232 -18.60 -5.71 -4.78
N ASN A 233 -19.47 -5.96 -3.79
CA ASN A 233 -20.85 -5.46 -3.77
C ASN A 233 -21.03 -4.12 -3.03
N ALA A 234 -19.92 -3.47 -2.64
CA ALA A 234 -19.93 -2.19 -1.92
C ALA A 234 -19.54 -1.05 -2.90
N PRO A 235 -20.50 -0.50 -3.69
CA PRO A 235 -20.20 0.43 -4.78
C PRO A 235 -19.57 1.75 -4.31
N ASN A 236 -19.82 2.13 -3.06
CA ASN A 236 -19.28 3.37 -2.48
C ASN A 236 -17.79 3.25 -2.09
N LEU A 237 -17.20 2.05 -2.15
CA LEU A 237 -15.80 1.82 -1.80
C LEU A 237 -14.83 1.87 -2.98
N GLY A 238 -15.31 2.24 -4.18
CA GLY A 238 -14.45 2.56 -5.32
C GLY A 238 -14.96 3.76 -6.12
N ILE A 239 -14.05 4.45 -6.79
CA ILE A 239 -14.32 5.62 -7.65
C ILE A 239 -14.26 5.23 -9.13
N ASP A 240 -13.12 4.71 -9.56
CA ASP A 240 -12.78 4.29 -10.93
C ASP A 240 -12.18 2.87 -10.94
N ASP A 241 -12.52 2.06 -9.94
CA ASP A 241 -11.96 0.73 -9.67
C ASP A 241 -12.12 -0.25 -10.84
N ALA A 242 -13.21 -0.18 -11.60
CA ALA A 242 -13.40 -1.06 -12.76
C ALA A 242 -12.35 -0.83 -13.86
N ALA A 243 -11.96 0.43 -14.11
CA ALA A 243 -10.93 0.76 -15.08
C ALA A 243 -9.55 0.31 -14.59
N ILE A 244 -9.25 0.52 -13.31
CA ILE A 244 -7.97 0.11 -12.71
C ILE A 244 -7.87 -1.41 -12.62
N ARG A 245 -8.98 -2.11 -12.34
CA ARG A 245 -9.07 -3.57 -12.34
C ARG A 245 -8.64 -4.16 -13.67
N THR A 246 -9.02 -3.53 -14.79
CA THR A 246 -8.59 -3.97 -16.13
C THR A 246 -7.08 -3.89 -16.30
N LEU A 247 -6.42 -2.92 -15.65
CA LEU A 247 -4.96 -2.76 -15.67
C LEU A 247 -4.26 -3.79 -14.78
N ALA A 248 -4.75 -3.95 -13.54
CA ALA A 248 -4.25 -4.93 -12.57
C ALA A 248 -4.56 -6.39 -12.95
N ASP A 249 -5.48 -6.61 -13.90
CA ASP A 249 -5.75 -7.93 -14.45
C ASP A 249 -5.02 -8.20 -15.80
N ASP A 250 -4.12 -7.31 -16.25
CA ASP A 250 -3.34 -7.52 -17.48
C ASP A 250 -2.53 -8.84 -17.35
N PRO A 251 -2.79 -9.86 -18.19
CA PRO A 251 -2.21 -11.18 -18.02
C PRO A 251 -0.68 -11.17 -18.13
N THR A 252 -0.10 -10.18 -18.81
CA THR A 252 1.36 -10.01 -18.91
C THR A 252 1.97 -9.59 -17.58
N LEU A 253 1.26 -8.76 -16.83
CA LEU A 253 1.68 -8.23 -15.53
C LEU A 253 1.42 -9.26 -14.42
N LYS A 254 0.24 -9.89 -14.42
CA LYS A 254 -0.10 -10.98 -13.49
C LYS A 254 0.87 -12.16 -13.56
N ALA A 255 1.42 -12.44 -14.74
CA ALA A 255 2.39 -13.51 -14.93
C ALA A 255 3.63 -13.37 -14.02
N GLU A 256 3.98 -12.15 -13.60
CA GLU A 256 5.06 -11.92 -12.63
C GLU A 256 4.70 -12.46 -11.24
N ILE A 257 3.45 -12.28 -10.81
CA ILE A 257 2.94 -12.85 -9.56
C ILE A 257 2.88 -14.38 -9.65
N ASP A 258 2.44 -14.91 -10.79
CA ASP A 258 2.42 -16.36 -11.02
C ASP A 258 3.84 -16.96 -10.97
N GLU A 259 4.85 -16.24 -11.45
CA GLU A 259 6.24 -16.68 -11.35
C GLU A 259 6.73 -16.71 -9.89
N LEU A 260 6.41 -15.68 -9.09
CA LEU A 260 6.68 -15.71 -7.65
C LEU A 260 5.99 -16.88 -6.95
N ARG A 261 4.74 -17.21 -7.32
CA ARG A 261 4.01 -18.37 -6.78
C ARG A 261 4.71 -19.68 -7.09
N LYS A 262 5.20 -19.88 -8.33
CA LYS A 262 5.96 -21.07 -8.71
C LYS A 262 7.24 -21.20 -7.89
N LEU A 263 7.98 -20.10 -7.72
CA LEU A 263 9.21 -20.07 -6.91
C LEU A 263 8.95 -20.35 -5.43
N GLN A 264 7.80 -19.93 -4.91
CA GLN A 264 7.36 -20.24 -3.54
C GLN A 264 7.01 -21.73 -3.36
N GLY A 265 6.81 -22.48 -4.45
CA GLY A 265 6.33 -23.86 -4.43
C GLY A 265 4.82 -23.99 -4.28
N CYS A 266 4.06 -22.90 -4.48
CA CYS A 266 2.61 -22.96 -4.56
C CYS A 266 2.22 -23.66 -5.86
N LYS A 267 1.46 -24.76 -5.76
CA LYS A 267 0.87 -25.46 -6.90
C LYS A 267 -0.54 -24.96 -7.17
#